data_AF-A0A9P8LGX0-F1
#
_entry.id   AF-A0A9P8LGX0-F1
#
_cell.length_a   1.000
_cell.length_b   1.000
_cell.length_c   1.000
_cell.angle_alpha   90.00
_cell.angle_beta   90.00
_cell.angle_gamma   90.00
#
_symmetry.space_group_name_H-M   'P 1'
#
loop_
_entity.id
_entity.type
_entity.pdbx_description
1 polymer ?
#
loop_
_entity_poly.entity_id
_entity_poly.type
_entity_poly.pdbx_seq_one_letter_code
_entity_poly.pdbx_strand_id
1 'polypeptide(L)' 'MGIQNGITHAFIVEFGSAKDRDYYVNNDPAHREFKDLAGKVLEKAQVIDFTDRVFEIVMG' A
#
# COMPACT_ATOMS: atom_id res chain seq x y z
N MET A 1 13.56 20.91 -2.48
CA MET A 1 12.37 20.05 -2.27
C MET A 1 12.87 18.72 -1.75
N GLY A 2 12.27 18.17 -0.70
CA GLY A 2 12.70 16.89 -0.10
C GLY A 2 12.30 15.67 -0.95
N ILE A 3 12.72 14.49 -0.52
CA ILE A 3 12.53 13.22 -1.25
C ILE A 3 11.11 12.65 -1.17
N GLN A 4 10.22 13.24 -0.35
CA GLN A 4 8.87 12.73 -0.12
C GLN A 4 7.88 12.99 -1.26
N ASN A 5 8.26 13.78 -2.28
CA ASN A 5 7.47 13.98 -3.52
C ASN A 5 5.97 14.29 -3.29
N GLY A 6 5.66 15.14 -2.30
CA GLY A 6 4.30 15.54 -1.95
C GLY A 6 3.52 14.56 -1.06
N ILE A 7 4.10 13.41 -0.68
CA ILE A 7 3.49 12.49 0.30
C ILE A 7 3.57 13.11 1.70
N THR A 8 2.43 13.13 2.41
CA THR A 8 2.29 13.74 3.75
C THR A 8 2.02 12.73 4.86
N HIS A 9 1.47 11.56 4.53
CA HIS A 9 1.09 10.50 5.47
C HIS A 9 1.54 9.16 4.92
N ALA A 10 1.91 8.23 5.80
CA ALA A 10 2.27 6.85 5.45
C ALA A 10 1.70 5.89 6.49
N PHE A 11 1.31 4.70 6.03
CA PHE A 11 0.78 3.61 6.84
C PHE A 11 1.52 2.33 6.49
N ILE A 12 1.77 1.47 7.48
CA ILE A 12 2.35 0.15 7.30
C ILE A 12 1.32 -0.86 7.78
N VAL A 13 1.09 -1.91 6.99
CA VAL A 13 0.18 -3.02 7.33
C VAL A 13 0.96 -4.31 7.14
N GLU A 14 0.99 -5.14 8.19
CA GLU A 14 1.66 -6.44 8.18
C GLU A 14 0.63 -7.55 7.95
N PHE A 15 1.03 -8.57 7.18
CA PHE A 15 0.20 -9.72 6.86
C PHE A 15 0.94 -11.01 7.22
N GLY A 16 0.20 -12.02 7.67
CA GLY A 16 0.76 -13.35 7.97
C GLY A 16 1.27 -14.09 6.73
N SER A 17 0.75 -13.75 5.55
CA SER A 17 1.18 -14.31 4.27
C SER A 17 0.83 -13.39 3.10
N ALA A 18 1.46 -13.62 1.94
CA ALA A 18 1.10 -12.94 0.68
C ALA A 18 -0.36 -13.19 0.29
N LYS A 19 -0.92 -14.37 0.59
CA LYS A 19 -2.31 -14.70 0.32
C LYS A 19 -3.28 -13.84 1.15
N ASP A 20 -2.95 -13.58 2.41
CA ASP A 20 -3.77 -12.74 3.29
C ASP A 20 -3.75 -11.28 2.81
N ARG A 21 -2.58 -10.79 2.39
CA ARG A 21 -2.45 -9.49 1.72
C ARG A 21 -3.29 -9.43 0.44
N ASP A 22 -3.18 -10.43 -0.42
CA ASP A 22 -3.90 -10.45 -1.71
C ASP A 22 -5.42 -10.50 -1.50
N TYR A 23 -5.88 -11.20 -0.46
CA TYR A 23 -7.28 -11.15 -0.04
C TYR A 23 -7.67 -9.73 0.41
N TYR A 24 -6.92 -9.13 1.33
CA TYR A 24 -7.17 -7.77 1.83
C TYR A 24 -7.22 -6.73 0.70
N VAL A 25 -6.26 -6.76 -0.22
CA VAL A 25 -6.16 -5.76 -1.31
C VAL A 25 -7.27 -5.91 -2.35
N ASN A 26 -7.61 -7.15 -2.72
CA ASN A 26 -8.45 -7.42 -3.89
C ASN A 26 -9.88 -7.84 -3.57
N ASN A 27 -10.09 -8.51 -2.44
CA ASN A 27 -11.32 -9.24 -2.15
C ASN A 27 -12.07 -8.72 -0.92
N ASP A 28 -11.35 -8.18 0.07
CA ASP A 28 -11.96 -7.69 1.32
C ASP A 28 -12.92 -6.51 1.04
N PRO A 29 -14.22 -6.65 1.37
CA PRO A 29 -15.19 -5.58 1.19
C PRO A 29 -14.87 -4.34 2.03
N ALA A 30 -14.28 -4.50 3.22
CA ALA A 30 -13.93 -3.37 4.08
C ALA A 30 -12.79 -2.53 3.45
N HIS A 31 -11.77 -3.20 2.91
CA HIS A 31 -10.70 -2.50 2.19
C HIS A 31 -11.18 -1.85 0.90
N ARG A 32 -12.15 -2.45 0.20
CA ARG A 32 -12.81 -1.83 -0.96
C ARG A 32 -13.50 -0.53 -0.58
N GLU A 33 -14.33 -0.54 0.46
CA GLU A 33 -15.03 0.65 0.94
C GLU A 33 -14.04 1.75 1.37
N PHE A 34 -12.95 1.36 2.04
CA PHE A 34 -11.87 2.28 2.39
C PHE A 34 -11.25 2.96 1.16
N LYS A 35 -10.93 2.21 0.10
CA LYS A 35 -10.38 2.79 -1.14
C LYS A 35 -11.36 3.79 -1.79
N ASP A 36 -12.65 3.47 -1.79
CA ASP A 36 -13.69 4.34 -2.35
C ASP A 36 -13.84 5.65 -1.57
N LEU A 37 -13.69 5.62 -0.24
CA LEU A 37 -13.69 6.82 0.60
C LEU A 37 -12.40 7.64 0.44
N ALA A 38 -11.25 6.97 0.50
CA ALA A 38 -9.95 7.62 0.39
C ALA A 38 -9.73 8.26 -0.98
N GLY A 39 -10.17 7.60 -2.06
CA GLY A 39 -10.05 8.11 -3.43
C GLY A 39 -10.78 9.43 -3.68
N LYS A 40 -11.74 9.81 -2.82
CA LYS A 40 -12.46 11.10 -2.92
C LYS A 40 -11.65 12.28 -2.39
N VAL A 41 -10.62 12.04 -1.58
CA VAL A 41 -9.87 13.09 -0.86
C VAL A 41 -8.37 13.06 -1.13
N LEU A 42 -7.84 11.96 -1.68
CA LEU A 42 -6.43 11.83 -2.01
C LEU A 42 -6.10 12.46 -3.37
N GLU A 43 -5.15 13.39 -3.38
CA GLU A 43 -4.54 13.89 -4.61
C GLU A 43 -3.52 12.88 -5.18
N LYS A 44 -2.83 12.14 -4.30
CA LYS A 44 -1.76 11.20 -4.67
C LYS A 44 -1.71 10.02 -3.71
N ALA A 45 -1.52 8.82 -4.26
CA ALA A 45 -1.28 7.59 -3.50
C ALA A 45 -0.10 6.82 -4.09
N GLN A 46 0.69 6.18 -3.23
CA GLN A 46 1.75 5.25 -3.60
C GLN A 46 1.63 4.02 -2.71
N VAL A 47 1.61 2.83 -3.31
CA VAL A 47 1.52 1.55 -2.61
C VAL A 47 2.80 0.79 -2.90
N ILE A 48 3.51 0.40 -1.83
CA ILE A 48 4.75 -0.36 -1.91
C ILE A 48 4.51 -1.65 -1.14
N ASP A 49 4.60 -2.77 -1.84
CA ASP A 49 4.59 -4.10 -1.27
C ASP A 49 6.04 -4.55 -1.10
N PHE A 50 6.40 -4.96 0.12
CA PHE A 50 7.75 -5.40 0.43
C PHE A 50 7.72 -6.49 1.50
N THR A 51 8.72 -7.37 1.47
CA THR A 51 8.95 -8.34 2.54
C THR A 51 10.03 -7.79 3.46
N ASP A 52 9.77 -7.78 4.77
CA ASP A 52 10.76 -7.31 5.74
C ASP A 52 12.07 -8.07 5.60
N ARG A 53 13.19 -7.33 5.68
CA ARG A 53 14.57 -7.82 5.51
C ARG A 53 14.89 -8.46 4.15
N VAL A 54 13.99 -8.37 3.16
CA VAL A 54 14.26 -8.80 1.78
C VAL A 54 14.55 -7.58 0.93
N PHE A 55 15.82 -7.40 0.61
CA PHE A 55 16.30 -6.34 -0.27
C PHE A 55 16.68 -6.96 -1.62
N GLU A 56 15.69 -7.28 -2.44
CA GLU A 56 15.95 -7.77 -3.80
C GLU A 56 16.23 -6.59 -4.74
N ILE A 57 17.37 -6.65 -5.45
CA ILE A 57 17.61 -5.77 -6.60
C ILE A 57 16.79 -6.34 -7.75
N VAL A 58 15.53 -5.90 -7.89
CA VAL A 58 14.74 -6.21 -9.07
C VAL A 58 15.19 -5.28 -10.19
N MET A 59 16.09 -5.75 -11.04
CA MET A 59 16.29 -5.14 -12.36
C MET A 59 15.17 -5.64 -13.28
N GLY A 60 14.16 -4.80 -13.48
CA GLY A 60 13.03 -5.04 -14.40
C GLY A 60 12.37 -3.73 -14.77
#